data_AF-A0A8H3VTW0-F1
#
_entry.id   AF-A0A8H3VTW0-F1
#
_cell.length_a   1.000
_cell.length_b   1.000
_cell.length_c   1.000
_cell.angle_alpha   90.00
_cell.angle_beta   90.00
_cell.angle_gamma   90.00
#
_symmetry.space_group_name_H-M   'P 1'
#
loop_
_entity.id
_entity.type
_entity.pdbx_description
1 polymer ?
#
loop_
_entity_poly.entity_id
_entity_poly.type
_entity_poly.pdbx_seq_one_letter_code
_entity_poly.pdbx_strand_id
1 'polypeptide(L)'
;MRAHHHETQQPLHRHETHQPLFLSILCLGLLPQAIFIATALTIYKRLRSALFRPPLRNAVRRKRILVTGGNTTSILAMARALEAAGHQVYVVDYERAPSSSPLRSSNAIAKFVGLPSGNLASSVTAVKTSFFHLGSIINISFDISQRQPLTNLLATILQLIESQEMDLWIPIQENGLQTVLQSKEIVTKHSSCQIYGPDPEVKRLSRDQDLFSQHVERLEHDIRCLSPVMVRSRAEVHRLLSKIPTGQQCILEKKAAPSATIEPDLNPRVYKISKDLHVDQRYTLPQPSLNETYSLVAGLTISREQPWLMHHVLEGRPVNVSALVINNTVSTFTASISPHAIAFSSGHLSKNSRGLAQAWRNRQNWQQSDNIQPLDPTSATAQMLLAFAEKFSLRLPTSTNAQLNLRFILTESATTDGIVQRIWATGCDFEIAPLLIQQALTYGQVKSVGAAYGCALDGRPTLLSASSVTYEDRDTLATYSLPATAYQNLFLPIVTVILFQAPLKAILTGVAVFLDQIAFGREELFDGKDPLPWVWRWLVQLPFEASAETIEYAIGILIRYLKQRKHD
;
A
#
# COMPACT_ATOMS: atom_id res chain seq x y z
N MET A 1 -51.40 20.71 0.16
CA MET A 1 -50.50 20.05 1.11
C MET A 1 -49.72 18.96 0.39
N ARG A 2 -48.53 19.29 -0.12
CA ARG A 2 -47.56 18.33 -0.70
C ARG A 2 -46.20 18.75 -0.15
N ALA A 3 -45.69 18.00 0.81
CA ALA A 3 -44.43 18.30 1.47
C ALA A 3 -43.27 17.87 0.56
N HIS A 4 -42.53 18.84 0.04
CA HIS A 4 -41.26 18.62 -0.64
C HIS A 4 -40.18 18.28 0.40
N HIS A 5 -39.63 17.07 0.33
CA HIS A 5 -38.40 16.73 1.04
C HIS A 5 -37.22 17.43 0.35
N HIS A 6 -36.67 18.41 1.04
CA HIS A 6 -35.39 19.03 0.71
C HIS A 6 -34.26 18.09 1.12
N GLU A 7 -33.71 17.37 0.14
CA GLU A 7 -32.49 16.59 0.30
C GLU A 7 -31.30 17.57 0.45
N THR A 8 -30.77 17.64 1.67
CA THR A 8 -29.67 18.54 2.03
C THR A 8 -28.36 17.98 1.48
N GLN A 9 -27.94 18.44 0.31
CA GLN A 9 -26.62 18.13 -0.24
C GLN A 9 -25.54 18.73 0.68
N GLN A 10 -24.85 17.88 1.43
CA GLN A 10 -23.67 18.30 2.18
C GLN A 10 -22.50 18.62 1.21
N PRO A 11 -21.77 19.73 1.44
CA PRO A 11 -20.65 20.12 0.61
C PRO A 11 -19.50 19.13 0.77
N LEU A 12 -19.09 18.54 -0.35
CA LEU A 12 -17.87 17.74 -0.45
C LEU A 12 -16.67 18.65 -0.15
N HIS A 13 -16.14 18.61 1.07
CA HIS A 13 -14.89 19.27 1.44
C HIS A 13 -13.72 18.65 0.64
N ARG A 14 -13.51 19.13 -0.59
CA ARG A 14 -12.18 19.09 -1.21
C ARG A 14 -11.29 19.97 -0.34
N HIS A 15 -10.31 19.37 0.33
CA HIS A 15 -9.13 20.11 0.75
C HIS A 15 -8.48 20.66 -0.52
N GLU A 16 -8.86 21.89 -0.89
CA GLU A 16 -8.12 22.68 -1.86
C GLU A 16 -6.80 23.02 -1.21
N THR A 17 -5.81 22.15 -1.40
CA THR A 17 -4.42 22.51 -1.21
C THR A 17 -4.13 23.59 -2.24
N HIS A 18 -4.30 24.86 -1.87
CA HIS A 18 -3.77 25.97 -2.63
C HIS A 18 -2.25 25.80 -2.67
N GLN A 19 -1.74 25.05 -3.66
CA GLN A 19 -0.35 25.16 -4.01
C GLN A 19 -0.10 26.63 -4.34
N PRO A 20 0.95 27.26 -3.77
CA PRO A 20 1.20 28.66 -4.01
C PRO A 20 1.48 28.85 -5.50
N LEU A 21 0.73 29.73 -6.17
CA LEU A 21 0.91 30.11 -7.59
C LEU A 21 2.37 30.42 -7.95
N PHE A 22 3.16 30.84 -6.95
CA PHE A 22 4.60 31.03 -7.09
C PHE A 22 5.35 29.74 -7.50
N LEU A 23 5.06 28.60 -6.86
CA LEU A 23 5.71 27.31 -7.18
C LEU A 23 5.38 26.88 -8.61
N SER A 24 4.13 27.07 -9.01
CA SER A 24 3.63 26.85 -10.36
C SER A 24 4.38 27.65 -11.43
N ILE A 25 4.56 28.96 -11.21
CA ILE A 25 5.31 29.85 -12.11
C ILE A 25 6.79 29.45 -12.16
N LEU A 26 7.38 29.12 -11.01
CA LEU A 26 8.76 28.65 -10.93
C LEU A 26 8.95 27.36 -11.74
N CYS A 27 8.07 26.38 -11.57
CA CYS A 27 8.11 25.13 -12.34
C CYS A 27 7.99 25.37 -13.85
N LEU A 28 7.16 26.32 -14.27
CA LEU A 28 7.03 26.69 -15.68
C LEU A 28 8.33 27.30 -16.24
N GLY A 29 9.00 28.14 -15.46
CA GLY A 29 10.32 28.68 -15.82
C GLY A 29 11.42 27.62 -15.90
N LEU A 30 11.31 26.55 -15.09
CA LEU A 30 12.27 25.43 -15.09
C LEU A 30 11.99 24.37 -16.17
N LEU A 31 10.87 24.46 -16.90
CA LEU A 31 10.47 23.46 -17.90
C LEU A 31 11.51 23.26 -19.03
N PRO A 32 12.14 24.31 -19.61
CA PRO A 32 13.18 24.12 -20.63
C PRO A 32 14.39 23.36 -20.08
N GLN A 33 14.78 23.64 -18.84
CA GLN A 33 15.87 22.94 -18.16
C GLN A 33 15.49 21.48 -17.88
N ALA A 34 14.26 21.22 -17.46
CA ALA A 34 13.73 19.87 -17.27
C ALA A 34 13.80 19.04 -18.57
N ILE A 35 13.38 19.61 -19.70
CA ILE A 35 13.44 18.95 -21.01
C ILE A 35 14.90 18.69 -21.43
N PHE A 36 15.79 19.66 -21.24
CA PHE A 36 17.22 19.50 -21.51
C PHE A 36 17.85 18.38 -20.67
N ILE A 37 17.56 18.33 -19.37
CA ILE A 37 18.04 17.26 -18.49
C ILE A 37 17.47 15.92 -18.92
N ALA A 38 16.17 15.82 -19.19
CA ALA A 38 15.51 14.60 -19.65
C ALA A 38 16.17 14.02 -20.91
N THR A 39 16.43 14.89 -21.90
CA THR A 39 17.11 14.50 -23.14
C THR A 39 18.55 14.07 -22.89
N ALA A 40 19.31 14.82 -22.10
CA ALA A 40 20.68 14.48 -21.73
C ALA A 40 20.76 13.12 -21.00
N LEU A 41 19.88 12.87 -20.03
CA LEU A 41 19.81 11.60 -19.31
C LEU A 41 19.45 10.44 -20.23
N THR A 42 18.55 10.66 -21.19
CA THR A 42 18.15 9.66 -22.18
C THR A 42 19.32 9.30 -23.11
N ILE A 43 20.07 10.32 -23.57
CA ILE A 43 21.28 10.13 -24.38
C ILE A 43 22.34 9.40 -23.56
N TYR A 44 22.59 9.83 -22.32
CA TYR A 44 23.55 9.19 -21.41
C TYR A 44 23.20 7.72 -21.18
N LYS A 45 21.93 7.39 -20.91
CA LYS A 45 21.47 6.00 -20.74
C LYS A 45 21.75 5.17 -22.00
N ARG A 46 21.38 5.70 -23.18
CA ARG A 46 21.65 5.03 -24.47
C ARG A 46 23.14 4.81 -24.67
N LEU A 47 23.97 5.83 -24.45
CA LEU A 47 25.42 5.76 -24.63
C LEU A 47 26.07 4.79 -23.64
N ARG A 48 25.73 4.87 -22.35
CA ARG A 48 26.22 3.96 -21.31
C ARG A 48 25.82 2.52 -21.60
N SER A 49 24.57 2.30 -22.03
CA SER A 49 24.10 0.96 -22.40
C SER A 49 24.70 0.43 -23.71
N ALA A 50 25.34 1.27 -24.52
CA ALA A 50 26.11 0.85 -25.69
C ALA A 50 27.57 0.56 -25.32
N LEU A 51 28.19 1.42 -24.50
CA LEU A 51 29.62 1.35 -24.14
C LEU A 51 29.92 0.34 -23.03
N PHE A 52 29.05 0.23 -22.03
CA PHE A 52 29.32 -0.50 -20.79
C PHE A 52 28.32 -1.62 -20.54
N ARG A 53 27.82 -2.31 -21.59
CA ARG A 53 27.12 -3.58 -21.33
C ARG A 53 28.13 -4.50 -20.67
N PRO A 54 27.98 -4.83 -19.37
CA PRO A 54 28.84 -5.84 -18.80
C PRO A 54 28.64 -7.10 -19.64
N PRO A 55 29.71 -7.79 -20.07
CA PRO A 55 29.55 -9.09 -20.72
C PRO A 55 28.64 -9.92 -19.83
N LEU A 56 27.58 -10.48 -20.40
CA LEU A 56 26.61 -11.28 -19.66
C LEU A 56 27.39 -12.38 -18.93
N ARG A 57 27.62 -12.19 -17.62
CA ARG A 57 28.18 -13.25 -16.79
C ARG A 57 27.19 -14.40 -16.86
N ASN A 58 27.71 -15.63 -16.98
CA ASN A 58 27.01 -16.91 -17.05
C ASN A 58 26.17 -17.25 -15.79
N ALA A 59 25.52 -16.26 -15.20
CA ALA A 59 24.64 -16.44 -14.06
C ALA A 59 23.41 -17.24 -14.51
N VAL A 60 23.02 -18.15 -13.60
CA VAL A 60 21.72 -18.80 -13.45
C VAL A 60 20.65 -18.27 -14.42
N ARG A 61 20.11 -19.17 -15.25
CA ARG A 61 19.08 -18.94 -16.29
C ARG A 61 18.35 -17.61 -16.15
N ARG A 62 18.80 -16.62 -16.93
CA ARG A 62 18.24 -15.27 -16.95
C ARG A 62 16.77 -15.33 -17.37
N LYS A 63 15.88 -14.97 -16.44
CA LYS A 63 14.42 -14.93 -16.64
C LYS A 63 13.97 -13.53 -17.04
N ARG A 64 12.92 -13.45 -17.86
CA ARG A 64 12.19 -12.24 -18.25
C ARG A 64 10.97 -12.10 -17.35
N ILE A 65 10.98 -11.08 -16.51
CA ILE A 65 9.98 -10.87 -15.46
C ILE A 65 9.21 -9.59 -15.76
N LEU A 66 7.89 -9.71 -15.89
CA LEU A 66 6.96 -8.61 -16.06
C LEU A 66 6.47 -8.15 -14.69
N VAL A 67 6.56 -6.84 -14.41
CA VAL A 67 6.06 -6.21 -13.19
C VAL A 67 5.00 -5.18 -13.55
N THR A 68 3.84 -5.22 -12.88
CA THR A 68 2.72 -4.35 -13.24
C THR A 68 2.06 -3.67 -12.05
N GLY A 69 1.69 -2.39 -12.25
CA GLY A 69 0.99 -1.54 -11.28
C GLY A 69 1.82 -1.23 -10.04
N GLY A 70 1.31 -0.38 -9.15
CA GLY A 70 2.01 -0.04 -7.90
C GLY A 70 2.20 1.45 -7.67
N ASN A 71 2.88 1.77 -6.57
CA ASN A 71 3.61 3.02 -6.46
C ASN A 71 4.94 2.85 -7.21
N THR A 72 5.34 3.88 -7.93
CA THR A 72 6.66 4.04 -8.55
C THR A 72 7.80 3.50 -7.67
N THR A 73 7.80 3.85 -6.37
CA THR A 73 8.88 3.44 -5.46
C THR A 73 8.92 1.93 -5.26
N SER A 74 7.76 1.28 -5.13
CA SER A 74 7.65 -0.18 -4.97
C SER A 74 8.04 -0.93 -6.23
N ILE A 75 7.61 -0.44 -7.40
CA ILE A 75 7.99 -1.01 -8.70
C ILE A 75 9.50 -0.92 -8.89
N LEU A 76 10.07 0.24 -8.60
CA LEU A 76 11.50 0.48 -8.77
C LEU A 76 12.34 -0.38 -7.82
N ALA A 77 11.93 -0.46 -6.55
CA ALA A 77 12.56 -1.32 -5.56
C ALA A 77 12.53 -2.79 -6.00
N MET A 78 11.38 -3.28 -6.49
CA MET A 78 11.24 -4.63 -7.03
C MET A 78 12.13 -4.83 -8.26
N ALA A 79 12.13 -3.89 -9.20
CA ALA A 79 12.94 -3.98 -10.41
C ALA A 79 14.44 -4.07 -10.09
N ARG A 80 14.93 -3.25 -9.14
CA ARG A 80 16.31 -3.32 -8.65
C ARG A 80 16.63 -4.64 -7.99
N ALA A 81 15.71 -5.20 -7.19
CA ALA A 81 15.88 -6.52 -6.59
C ALA A 81 16.05 -7.62 -7.63
N LEU A 82 15.16 -7.66 -8.61
CA LEU A 82 15.18 -8.65 -9.68
C LEU A 82 16.41 -8.48 -10.62
N GLU A 83 16.79 -7.25 -10.94
CA GLU A 83 17.98 -6.98 -11.77
C GLU A 83 19.28 -7.34 -11.03
N ALA A 84 19.37 -7.04 -9.72
CA ALA A 84 20.50 -7.46 -8.88
C ALA A 84 20.63 -8.99 -8.78
N ALA A 85 19.50 -9.71 -8.89
CA ALA A 85 19.46 -11.17 -9.00
C ALA A 85 19.83 -11.70 -10.41
N GLY A 86 19.97 -10.82 -11.40
CA GLY A 86 20.38 -11.13 -12.77
C GLY A 86 19.24 -11.26 -13.76
N HIS A 87 18.00 -10.98 -13.37
CA HIS A 87 16.82 -11.10 -14.23
C HIS A 87 16.62 -9.87 -15.14
N GLN A 88 15.87 -10.03 -16.24
CA GLN A 88 15.42 -8.92 -17.07
C GLN A 88 14.05 -8.45 -16.61
N VAL A 89 13.92 -7.18 -16.24
CA VAL A 89 12.66 -6.64 -15.72
C VAL A 89 11.97 -5.80 -16.78
N TYR A 90 10.72 -6.15 -17.06
CA TYR A 90 9.78 -5.42 -17.90
C TYR A 90 8.74 -4.80 -16.99
N VAL A 91 8.38 -3.55 -17.23
CA VAL A 91 7.43 -2.83 -16.39
C VAL A 91 6.30 -2.28 -17.23
N VAL A 92 5.06 -2.48 -16.78
CA VAL A 92 3.87 -1.82 -17.31
C VAL A 92 3.22 -1.04 -16.18
N ASP A 93 3.10 0.27 -16.35
CA ASP A 93 2.47 1.13 -15.35
C ASP A 93 1.73 2.32 -15.97
N TYR A 94 0.82 2.92 -15.21
CA TYR A 94 0.11 4.11 -15.65
C TYR A 94 0.98 5.35 -15.52
N GLU A 95 1.02 6.14 -16.58
CA GLU A 95 1.66 7.45 -16.59
C GLU A 95 0.61 8.56 -16.55
N ARG A 96 0.87 9.58 -15.72
CA ARG A 96 0.07 10.81 -15.70
C ARG A 96 0.20 11.59 -17.00
N ALA A 97 1.42 11.63 -17.53
CA ALA A 97 1.74 12.23 -18.80
C ALA A 97 2.68 11.33 -19.60
N PRO A 98 2.61 11.38 -20.94
CA PRO A 98 3.47 10.55 -21.78
C PRO A 98 4.95 10.76 -21.43
N SER A 99 5.65 9.66 -21.19
CA SER A 99 7.09 9.67 -20.87
C SER A 99 7.47 10.34 -19.55
N SER A 100 6.52 10.68 -18.67
CA SER A 100 6.85 11.36 -17.42
C SER A 100 7.34 10.42 -16.32
N SER A 101 7.14 9.09 -16.44
CA SER A 101 7.50 8.16 -15.37
C SER A 101 9.01 8.04 -15.18
N PRO A 102 9.51 8.17 -13.94
CA PRO A 102 10.93 8.05 -13.63
C PRO A 102 11.44 6.62 -13.83
N LEU A 103 10.53 5.64 -13.84
CA LEU A 103 10.80 4.23 -14.12
C LEU A 103 11.47 4.04 -15.49
N ARG A 104 11.17 4.90 -16.48
CA ARG A 104 11.80 4.84 -17.81
C ARG A 104 13.31 5.05 -17.76
N SER A 105 13.77 5.86 -16.83
CA SER A 105 15.17 6.24 -16.72
C SER A 105 16.00 5.19 -15.95
N SER A 106 15.35 4.31 -15.18
CA SER A 106 16.02 3.26 -14.39
C SER A 106 16.82 2.30 -15.26
N ASN A 107 18.04 1.98 -14.84
CA ASN A 107 18.87 0.94 -15.43
C ASN A 107 18.40 -0.47 -15.06
N ALA A 108 17.66 -0.61 -13.96
CA ALA A 108 17.10 -1.91 -13.53
C ALA A 108 15.94 -2.37 -14.42
N ILE A 109 15.34 -1.46 -15.18
CA ILE A 109 14.20 -1.73 -16.06
C ILE A 109 14.67 -1.82 -17.51
N ALA A 110 14.57 -3.03 -18.07
CA ALA A 110 14.96 -3.31 -19.45
C ALA A 110 14.00 -2.65 -20.45
N LYS A 111 12.69 -2.71 -20.16
CA LYS A 111 11.66 -2.07 -20.98
C LYS A 111 10.52 -1.58 -20.10
N PHE A 112 10.14 -0.32 -20.30
CA PHE A 112 8.99 0.29 -19.64
C PHE A 112 7.90 0.60 -20.67
N VAL A 113 6.66 0.23 -20.37
CA VAL A 113 5.48 0.50 -21.18
C VAL A 113 4.52 1.33 -20.34
N GLY A 114 4.38 2.61 -20.72
CA GLY A 114 3.49 3.55 -20.06
C GLY A 114 2.07 3.46 -20.62
N LEU A 115 1.08 3.34 -19.75
CA LEU A 115 -0.33 3.39 -20.09
C LEU A 115 -0.91 4.76 -19.73
N PRO A 116 -1.77 5.36 -20.55
CA PRO A 116 -2.36 6.65 -20.22
C PRO A 116 -3.25 6.54 -18.98
N SER A 117 -2.97 7.34 -17.94
CA SER A 117 -3.88 7.46 -16.80
C SER A 117 -5.07 8.35 -17.18
N GLY A 118 -6.30 7.87 -16.94
CA GLY A 118 -7.52 8.60 -17.33
C GLY A 118 -7.79 9.91 -16.57
N ASN A 119 -6.98 10.25 -15.56
CA ASN A 119 -7.29 11.31 -14.59
C ASN A 119 -6.90 12.72 -15.05
N LEU A 120 -5.82 12.92 -15.82
CA LEU A 120 -5.49 14.22 -16.42
C LEU A 120 -6.16 14.42 -17.80
N ALA A 121 -6.77 13.36 -18.34
CA ALA A 121 -7.19 13.33 -19.72
C ALA A 121 -8.34 14.31 -20.03
N SER A 122 -9.29 14.58 -19.12
CA SER A 122 -10.46 15.39 -19.50
C SER A 122 -10.12 16.83 -19.87
N SER A 123 -9.20 17.46 -19.13
CA SER A 123 -8.85 18.87 -19.34
C SER A 123 -7.74 19.02 -20.37
N VAL A 124 -6.71 18.17 -20.33
CA VAL A 124 -5.64 18.17 -21.35
C VAL A 124 -6.17 17.82 -22.74
N THR A 125 -7.23 17.01 -22.85
CA THR A 125 -7.90 16.76 -24.15
C THR A 125 -8.64 18.00 -24.68
N ALA A 126 -9.11 18.90 -23.81
CA ALA A 126 -9.67 20.19 -24.22
C ALA A 126 -8.56 21.18 -24.66
N VAL A 127 -7.41 21.16 -23.96
CA VAL A 127 -6.22 21.92 -24.38
C VAL A 127 -5.68 21.43 -25.72
N LYS A 128 -5.71 20.11 -25.95
CA LYS A 128 -5.36 19.46 -27.23
C LYS A 128 -6.17 20.08 -28.37
N THR A 129 -7.50 20.14 -28.26
CA THR A 129 -8.32 20.75 -29.31
C THR A 129 -8.01 22.22 -29.59
N SER A 130 -7.51 22.98 -28.62
CA SER A 130 -7.13 24.39 -28.82
C SER A 130 -5.70 24.60 -29.34
N PHE A 131 -4.74 23.76 -28.95
CA PHE A 131 -3.34 23.85 -29.42
C PHE A 131 -3.12 23.27 -30.82
N PHE A 132 -4.00 22.39 -31.32
CA PHE A 132 -3.87 21.83 -32.68
C PHE A 132 -4.00 22.88 -33.80
N HIS A 133 -4.55 24.06 -33.53
CA HIS A 133 -4.49 25.17 -34.50
C HIS A 133 -3.07 25.78 -34.66
N LEU A 134 -2.15 25.56 -33.71
CA LEU A 134 -0.73 25.92 -33.84
C LEU A 134 0.15 24.72 -34.29
N GLY A 135 -0.41 23.53 -34.44
CA GLY A 135 0.30 22.27 -34.58
C GLY A 135 0.81 21.89 -35.98
N SER A 136 0.69 22.73 -37.02
CA SER A 136 1.17 22.36 -38.36
C SER A 136 2.71 22.29 -38.50
N ILE A 137 3.45 22.69 -37.46
CA ILE A 137 4.92 22.79 -37.50
C ILE A 137 5.62 21.64 -36.75
N ILE A 138 4.95 20.97 -35.80
CA ILE A 138 5.59 19.95 -34.96
C ILE A 138 4.76 18.65 -35.00
N ASN A 139 5.25 17.69 -35.76
CA ASN A 139 4.58 16.42 -36.07
C ASN A 139 4.66 15.43 -34.88
N ILE A 140 4.02 15.76 -33.76
CA ILE A 140 3.92 14.89 -32.59
C ILE A 140 2.45 14.54 -32.38
N SER A 141 2.04 13.36 -32.87
CA SER A 141 0.70 12.84 -32.62
C SER A 141 0.64 12.20 -31.23
N PHE A 142 -0.19 12.77 -30.35
CA PHE A 142 -0.57 12.14 -29.10
C PHE A 142 -2.00 11.64 -29.21
N ASP A 143 -2.19 10.34 -29.40
CA ASP A 143 -3.51 9.73 -29.38
C ASP A 143 -3.94 9.48 -27.93
N ILE A 144 -4.99 10.17 -27.47
CA ILE A 144 -5.45 10.19 -26.05
C ILE A 144 -6.97 9.94 -25.97
N SER A 145 -7.65 9.66 -27.10
CA SER A 145 -9.06 9.31 -27.05
C SER A 145 -9.24 7.82 -26.78
N GLN A 146 -9.29 7.40 -25.51
CA GLN A 146 -10.02 6.19 -25.14
C GLN A 146 -10.26 6.08 -23.62
N ARG A 147 -11.53 6.24 -23.23
CA ARG A 147 -12.05 5.75 -21.96
C ARG A 147 -12.27 4.23 -22.05
N GLN A 148 -11.22 3.42 -21.92
CA GLN A 148 -11.32 2.03 -21.45
C GLN A 148 -9.97 1.57 -20.82
N PRO A 149 -9.68 1.90 -19.54
CA PRO A 149 -8.35 1.71 -18.96
C PRO A 149 -8.00 0.25 -18.61
N LEU A 150 -8.98 -0.64 -18.46
CA LEU A 150 -8.79 -2.04 -18.03
C LEU A 150 -8.59 -3.01 -19.19
N THR A 151 -9.37 -2.88 -20.27
CA THR A 151 -9.22 -3.70 -21.48
C THR A 151 -7.89 -3.41 -22.16
N ASN A 152 -7.45 -2.15 -22.19
CA ASN A 152 -6.14 -1.77 -22.74
C ASN A 152 -4.96 -2.30 -21.90
N LEU A 153 -5.07 -2.34 -20.57
CA LEU A 153 -4.02 -2.92 -19.71
C LEU A 153 -3.88 -4.42 -19.97
N LEU A 154 -4.97 -5.18 -19.92
CA LEU A 154 -4.94 -6.62 -20.11
C LEU A 154 -4.42 -6.99 -21.51
N ALA A 155 -4.92 -6.32 -22.55
CA ALA A 155 -4.47 -6.57 -23.91
C ALA A 155 -2.96 -6.29 -24.08
N THR A 156 -2.47 -5.19 -23.49
CA THR A 156 -1.04 -4.84 -23.51
C THR A 156 -0.20 -5.87 -22.76
N ILE A 157 -0.67 -6.34 -21.60
CA ILE A 157 0.00 -7.38 -20.81
C ILE A 157 0.07 -8.69 -21.62
N LEU A 158 -1.04 -9.16 -22.18
CA LEU A 158 -1.08 -10.39 -22.97
C LEU A 158 -0.15 -10.29 -24.18
N GLN A 159 -0.22 -9.18 -24.92
CA GLN A 159 0.65 -8.94 -26.06
C GLN A 159 2.13 -8.95 -25.65
N LEU A 160 2.49 -8.38 -24.49
CA LEU A 160 3.87 -8.42 -24.00
C LEU A 160 4.30 -9.81 -23.56
N ILE A 161 3.42 -10.55 -22.86
CA ILE A 161 3.70 -11.92 -22.43
C ILE A 161 3.98 -12.80 -23.65
N GLU A 162 3.17 -12.68 -24.70
CA GLU A 162 3.33 -13.44 -25.94
C GLU A 162 4.54 -12.97 -26.76
N SER A 163 4.64 -11.67 -27.06
CA SER A 163 5.67 -11.14 -27.97
C SER A 163 7.09 -11.14 -27.39
N GLN A 164 7.22 -11.16 -26.07
CA GLN A 164 8.51 -11.15 -25.39
C GLN A 164 8.74 -12.43 -24.59
N GLU A 165 7.84 -13.43 -24.68
CA GLU A 165 7.92 -14.72 -23.99
C GLU A 165 8.30 -14.58 -22.51
N MET A 166 7.46 -13.86 -21.76
CA MET A 166 7.69 -13.62 -20.33
C MET A 166 7.69 -14.93 -19.54
N ASP A 167 8.61 -15.08 -18.59
CA ASP A 167 8.69 -16.26 -17.73
C ASP A 167 7.78 -16.10 -16.49
N LEU A 168 7.79 -14.91 -15.87
CA LEU A 168 7.05 -14.59 -14.65
C LEU A 168 6.35 -13.24 -14.77
N TRP A 169 5.11 -13.15 -14.28
CA TRP A 169 4.39 -11.89 -14.09
C TRP A 169 4.12 -11.63 -12.60
N ILE A 170 4.54 -10.46 -12.11
CA ILE A 170 4.41 -10.00 -10.73
C ILE A 170 3.50 -8.75 -10.65
N PRO A 171 2.27 -8.88 -10.14
CA PRO A 171 1.37 -7.76 -9.90
C PRO A 171 1.60 -7.13 -8.51
N ILE A 172 1.87 -5.82 -8.43
CA ILE A 172 2.19 -5.16 -7.14
C ILE A 172 0.94 -4.60 -6.41
N GLN A 173 -0.11 -4.19 -7.12
CA GLN A 173 -1.27 -3.48 -6.55
C GLN A 173 -2.61 -4.23 -6.67
N GLU A 174 -3.59 -3.88 -5.82
CA GLU A 174 -4.90 -4.55 -5.70
C GLU A 174 -5.74 -4.52 -6.98
N ASN A 175 -5.68 -3.41 -7.75
CA ASN A 175 -6.31 -3.33 -9.07
C ASN A 175 -5.67 -4.33 -10.03
N GLY A 176 -4.33 -4.43 -10.01
CA GLY A 176 -3.58 -5.45 -10.74
C GLY A 176 -3.93 -6.85 -10.29
N LEU A 177 -4.18 -7.08 -9.00
CA LEU A 177 -4.52 -8.40 -8.47
C LEU A 177 -5.93 -8.86 -8.85
N GLN A 178 -6.91 -7.96 -8.89
CA GLN A 178 -8.24 -8.28 -9.43
C GLN A 178 -8.16 -8.61 -10.93
N THR A 179 -7.39 -7.81 -11.68
CA THR A 179 -7.06 -8.14 -13.06
C THR A 179 -6.39 -9.50 -13.13
N VAL A 180 -5.43 -9.80 -12.27
CA VAL A 180 -4.74 -11.10 -12.20
C VAL A 180 -5.70 -12.25 -11.94
N LEU A 181 -6.67 -12.13 -11.03
CA LEU A 181 -7.65 -13.20 -10.82
C LEU A 181 -8.45 -13.50 -12.09
N GLN A 182 -8.82 -12.47 -12.86
CA GLN A 182 -9.50 -12.63 -14.15
C GLN A 182 -8.55 -13.12 -15.26
N SER A 183 -7.29 -12.70 -15.20
CA SER A 183 -6.27 -12.96 -16.22
C SER A 183 -5.59 -14.29 -16.05
N LYS A 184 -5.55 -14.84 -14.83
CA LYS A 184 -4.76 -16.02 -14.49
C LYS A 184 -5.19 -17.20 -15.35
N GLU A 185 -6.49 -17.40 -15.50
CA GLU A 185 -7.03 -18.45 -16.36
C GLU A 185 -6.67 -18.24 -17.84
N ILE A 186 -6.72 -17.01 -18.34
CA ILE A 186 -6.41 -16.68 -19.73
C ILE A 186 -4.90 -16.86 -20.00
N VAL A 187 -4.05 -16.26 -19.18
CA VAL A 187 -2.58 -16.30 -19.32
C VAL A 187 -2.06 -17.73 -19.18
N THR A 188 -2.58 -18.52 -18.23
CA THR A 188 -2.14 -19.91 -18.04
C THR A 188 -2.60 -20.83 -19.16
N LYS A 189 -3.72 -20.53 -19.84
CA LYS A 189 -4.17 -21.27 -21.03
C LYS A 189 -3.35 -20.93 -22.27
N HIS A 190 -2.93 -19.67 -22.43
CA HIS A 190 -2.32 -19.16 -23.67
C HIS A 190 -0.79 -19.01 -23.61
N SER A 191 -0.18 -19.13 -22.43
CA SER A 191 1.27 -18.94 -22.27
C SER A 191 1.86 -19.82 -21.17
N SER A 192 3.17 -20.05 -21.23
CA SER A 192 3.94 -20.68 -20.14
C SER A 192 4.31 -19.71 -19.01
N CYS A 193 3.87 -18.44 -19.09
CA CYS A 193 4.19 -17.41 -18.11
C CYS A 193 3.51 -17.74 -16.78
N GLN A 194 4.30 -17.90 -15.73
CA GLN A 194 3.73 -18.08 -14.40
C GLN A 194 3.31 -16.73 -13.83
N ILE A 195 2.29 -16.76 -12.99
CA ILE A 195 1.78 -15.56 -12.34
C ILE A 195 2.03 -15.67 -10.85
N TYR A 196 2.75 -14.69 -10.33
CA TYR A 196 2.95 -14.52 -8.91
C TYR A 196 1.70 -13.92 -8.27
N GLY A 197 1.22 -14.53 -7.18
CA GLY A 197 0.06 -14.08 -6.46
C GLY A 197 -0.72 -15.22 -5.80
N PRO A 198 -1.53 -14.91 -4.77
CA PRO A 198 -2.35 -15.89 -4.10
C PRO A 198 -3.41 -16.45 -5.04
N ASP A 199 -3.82 -17.68 -4.78
CA ASP A 199 -5.02 -18.22 -5.40
C ASP A 199 -6.28 -17.46 -4.96
N PRO A 200 -7.34 -17.44 -5.77
CA PRO A 200 -8.59 -16.77 -5.44
C PRO A 200 -9.11 -17.16 -4.06
N GLU A 201 -9.06 -18.45 -3.71
CA GLU A 201 -9.51 -18.97 -2.42
C GLU A 201 -8.67 -18.45 -1.24
N VAL A 202 -7.35 -18.39 -1.41
CA VAL A 202 -6.43 -17.84 -0.40
C VAL A 202 -6.66 -16.34 -0.22
N LYS A 203 -6.90 -15.61 -1.32
CA LYS A 203 -7.23 -14.17 -1.25
C LYS A 203 -8.55 -13.91 -0.52
N ARG A 204 -9.47 -14.89 -0.43
CA ARG A 204 -10.69 -14.73 0.39
C ARG A 204 -10.38 -14.58 1.87
N LEU A 205 -9.28 -15.17 2.37
CA LEU A 205 -8.84 -14.98 3.76
C LEU A 205 -8.57 -13.50 4.07
N SER A 206 -8.01 -12.73 3.12
CA SER A 206 -7.77 -11.30 3.35
C SER A 206 -9.05 -10.44 3.31
N ARG A 207 -10.14 -10.94 2.73
CA ARG A 207 -11.41 -10.22 2.57
C ARG A 207 -12.46 -10.62 3.60
N ASP A 208 -12.27 -11.77 4.24
CA ASP A 208 -13.25 -12.36 5.14
C ASP A 208 -12.62 -12.67 6.50
N GLN A 209 -12.94 -11.80 7.46
CA GLN A 209 -12.42 -11.90 8.81
C GLN A 209 -12.86 -13.19 9.51
N ASP A 210 -14.03 -13.72 9.19
CA ASP A 210 -14.54 -14.94 9.81
C ASP A 210 -13.75 -16.15 9.29
N LEU A 211 -13.49 -16.20 7.97
CA LEU A 211 -12.63 -17.24 7.39
C LEU A 211 -11.19 -17.15 7.92
N PHE A 212 -10.65 -15.93 8.03
CA PHE A 212 -9.34 -15.71 8.63
C PHE A 212 -9.30 -16.21 10.09
N SER A 213 -10.28 -15.82 10.91
CA SER A 213 -10.34 -16.22 12.32
C SER A 213 -10.43 -17.74 12.47
N GLN A 214 -11.33 -18.38 11.72
CA GLN A 214 -11.46 -19.84 11.71
C GLN A 214 -10.19 -20.53 11.23
N HIS A 215 -9.44 -19.90 10.32
CA HIS A 215 -8.16 -20.43 9.86
C HIS A 215 -7.11 -20.34 10.96
N VAL A 216 -6.99 -19.19 11.64
CA VAL A 216 -6.07 -18.99 12.77
C VAL A 216 -6.38 -19.93 13.93
N GLU A 217 -7.66 -20.11 14.29
CA GLU A 217 -8.09 -21.03 15.35
C GLU A 217 -7.70 -22.48 15.06
N ARG A 218 -7.70 -22.89 13.78
CA ARG A 218 -7.28 -24.24 13.35
C ARG A 218 -5.78 -24.48 13.43
N LEU A 219 -4.95 -23.44 13.59
CA LEU A 219 -3.49 -23.59 13.67
C LEU A 219 -2.99 -24.10 15.02
N GLU A 220 -3.86 -24.15 16.05
CA GLU A 220 -3.52 -24.57 17.42
C GLU A 220 -2.21 -23.93 17.92
N HIS A 221 -2.15 -22.60 17.87
CA HIS A 221 -0.98 -21.82 18.26
C HIS A 221 -1.35 -20.78 19.32
N ASP A 222 -0.37 -20.32 20.09
CA ASP A 222 -0.55 -19.32 21.16
C ASP A 222 -1.11 -17.99 20.67
N ILE A 223 -0.90 -17.67 19.39
CA ILE A 223 -1.46 -16.47 18.76
C ILE A 223 -2.94 -16.69 18.47
N ARG A 224 -3.78 -15.86 19.10
CA ARG A 224 -5.24 -15.90 18.96
C ARG A 224 -5.73 -14.89 17.93
N CYS A 225 -6.90 -15.13 17.35
CA CYS A 225 -7.61 -14.14 16.54
C CYS A 225 -8.74 -13.51 17.36
N LEU A 226 -9.05 -12.24 17.08
CA LEU A 226 -10.24 -11.61 17.61
C LEU A 226 -11.45 -11.97 16.76
N SER A 227 -12.30 -12.86 17.27
CA SER A 227 -13.60 -13.14 16.67
C SER A 227 -14.71 -12.38 17.39
N PRO A 228 -15.63 -11.75 16.64
CA PRO A 228 -16.81 -11.15 17.24
C PRO A 228 -17.67 -12.25 17.88
N VAL A 229 -18.14 -12.01 19.10
CA VAL A 229 -19.03 -12.94 19.78
C VAL A 229 -20.47 -12.51 19.53
N MET A 230 -21.26 -13.41 18.96
CA MET A 230 -22.70 -13.18 18.83
C MET A 230 -23.37 -13.37 20.19
N VAL A 231 -24.04 -12.32 20.65
CA VAL A 231 -24.73 -12.28 21.93
C VAL A 231 -26.23 -12.31 21.69
N ARG A 232 -26.89 -13.32 22.25
CA ARG A 232 -28.33 -13.60 22.09
C ARG A 232 -29.14 -13.27 23.34
N SER A 233 -28.48 -12.95 24.46
CA SER A 233 -29.13 -12.56 25.69
C SER A 233 -28.34 -11.50 26.44
N ARG A 234 -29.04 -10.70 27.25
CA ARG A 234 -28.39 -9.71 28.14
C ARG A 234 -27.45 -10.38 29.15
N ALA A 235 -27.84 -11.55 29.65
CA ALA A 235 -27.01 -12.33 30.58
C ALA A 235 -25.67 -12.75 29.95
N GLU A 236 -25.65 -13.09 28.67
CA GLU A 236 -24.41 -13.36 27.94
C GLU A 236 -23.52 -12.11 27.84
N VAL A 237 -24.08 -10.92 27.61
CA VAL A 237 -23.30 -9.66 27.62
C VAL A 237 -22.59 -9.51 28.96
N HIS A 238 -23.33 -9.61 30.07
CA HIS A 238 -22.75 -9.47 31.41
C HIS A 238 -21.72 -10.57 31.72
N ARG A 239 -21.96 -11.80 31.27
CA ARG A 239 -21.00 -12.92 31.42
C ARG A 239 -19.72 -12.69 30.62
N LEU A 240 -19.80 -12.03 29.47
CA LEU A 240 -18.62 -11.65 28.69
C LEU A 240 -17.89 -10.49 29.36
N LEU A 241 -18.61 -9.46 29.80
CA LEU A 241 -18.05 -8.32 30.54
C LEU A 241 -17.34 -8.73 31.83
N SER A 242 -17.86 -9.71 32.58
CA SER A 242 -17.21 -10.19 33.80
C SER A 242 -15.93 -10.99 33.56
N LYS A 243 -15.73 -11.52 32.35
CA LYS A 243 -14.50 -12.23 31.94
C LYS A 243 -13.42 -11.29 31.41
N ILE A 244 -13.79 -10.06 31.07
CA ILE A 244 -12.88 -9.09 30.50
C ILE A 244 -12.04 -8.46 31.63
N PRO A 245 -10.71 -8.37 31.48
CA PRO A 245 -9.85 -7.67 32.43
C PRO A 245 -10.35 -6.26 32.73
N THR A 246 -10.23 -5.83 33.99
CA THR A 246 -10.64 -4.50 34.44
C THR A 246 -10.00 -3.41 33.57
N GLY A 247 -10.82 -2.52 33.01
CA GLY A 247 -10.38 -1.40 32.17
C GLY A 247 -10.44 -1.66 30.65
N GLN A 248 -10.64 -2.91 30.22
CA GLN A 248 -10.74 -3.20 28.79
C GLN A 248 -12.14 -2.92 28.25
N GLN A 249 -12.21 -2.20 27.13
CA GLN A 249 -13.46 -1.85 26.47
C GLN A 249 -13.93 -2.92 25.48
N CYS A 250 -15.22 -2.91 25.19
CA CYS A 250 -15.91 -3.72 24.21
C CYS A 250 -16.93 -2.87 23.47
N ILE A 251 -17.23 -3.25 22.24
CA ILE A 251 -18.19 -2.56 21.39
C ILE A 251 -19.31 -3.52 21.10
N LEU A 252 -20.54 -3.11 21.42
CA LEU A 252 -21.75 -3.87 21.15
C LEU A 252 -22.48 -3.23 19.96
N GLU A 253 -22.61 -3.97 18.87
CA GLU A 253 -23.19 -3.51 17.60
C GLU A 253 -24.46 -4.31 17.26
N LYS A 254 -25.54 -3.59 16.90
CA LYS A 254 -26.74 -4.17 16.32
C LYS A 254 -26.58 -4.25 14.81
N LYS A 255 -26.63 -5.45 14.24
CA LYS A 255 -26.76 -5.61 12.79
C LYS A 255 -28.24 -5.58 12.43
N ALA A 256 -28.60 -4.79 11.42
CA ALA A 256 -29.93 -4.86 10.83
C ALA A 256 -30.25 -6.31 10.44
N ALA A 257 -31.49 -6.75 10.62
CA ALA A 257 -31.93 -8.04 10.13
C ALA A 257 -31.92 -8.01 8.60
N PRO A 258 -31.38 -9.02 7.89
CA PRO A 258 -31.61 -9.13 6.45
C PRO A 258 -33.13 -9.17 6.24
N SER A 259 -33.68 -8.24 5.44
CA SER A 259 -35.02 -8.42 4.89
C SER A 259 -35.04 -9.76 4.16
N ALA A 260 -35.71 -10.72 4.77
CA ALA A 260 -35.64 -12.13 4.43
C ALA A 260 -36.26 -12.44 3.06
N THR A 261 -35.45 -12.98 2.16
CA THR A 261 -35.85 -14.18 1.40
C THR A 261 -34.99 -15.32 1.96
N ILE A 262 -35.59 -16.18 2.79
CA ILE A 262 -34.92 -17.28 3.47
C ILE A 262 -34.91 -18.50 2.54
N GLU A 263 -33.73 -19.00 2.18
CA GLU A 263 -33.55 -20.42 1.84
C GLU A 263 -33.12 -21.18 3.11
N PRO A 264 -33.83 -22.22 3.54
CA PRO A 264 -33.57 -22.89 4.80
C PRO A 264 -32.81 -24.21 4.58
N ASP A 265 -31.47 -24.23 4.50
CA ASP A 265 -30.77 -25.52 4.67
C ASP A 265 -29.26 -25.53 5.01
N LEU A 266 -28.71 -24.59 5.80
CA LEU A 266 -27.29 -24.68 6.21
C LEU A 266 -27.05 -24.43 7.71
N ASN A 267 -26.43 -25.45 8.34
CA ASN A 267 -25.77 -25.54 9.65
C ASN A 267 -25.88 -24.33 10.63
N PRO A 268 -26.41 -24.51 11.87
CA PRO A 268 -26.69 -23.43 12.83
C PRO A 268 -25.46 -22.75 13.48
N ARG A 269 -24.23 -23.12 13.09
CA ARG A 269 -22.98 -22.53 13.62
C ARG A 269 -22.30 -21.55 12.65
N VAL A 270 -22.76 -21.43 11.41
CA VAL A 270 -22.15 -20.52 10.43
C VAL A 270 -23.25 -19.71 9.75
N TYR A 271 -23.75 -18.68 10.43
CA TYR A 271 -24.54 -17.65 9.75
C TYR A 271 -23.59 -16.88 8.83
N LYS A 272 -23.74 -17.05 7.51
CA LYS A 272 -23.16 -16.11 6.54
C LYS A 272 -23.86 -14.77 6.73
N ILE A 273 -23.23 -13.86 7.46
CA ILE A 273 -23.73 -12.51 7.64
C ILE A 273 -23.52 -11.76 6.31
N SER A 274 -24.61 -11.36 5.65
CA SER A 274 -24.54 -10.49 4.48
C SER A 274 -23.80 -9.20 4.85
N LYS A 275 -22.72 -8.89 4.12
CA LYS A 275 -21.76 -7.82 4.42
C LYS A 275 -22.30 -6.39 4.23
N ASP A 276 -23.56 -6.26 3.81
CA ASP A 276 -24.16 -4.99 3.37
C ASP A 276 -25.29 -4.46 4.29
N LEU A 277 -25.46 -5.06 5.48
CA LEU A 277 -26.46 -4.56 6.44
C LEU A 277 -25.93 -3.36 7.22
N HIS A 278 -26.72 -2.29 7.23
CA HIS A 278 -26.41 -1.05 7.93
C HIS A 278 -26.25 -1.33 9.43
N VAL A 279 -25.27 -0.69 10.06
CA VAL A 279 -25.15 -0.71 11.52
C VAL A 279 -26.22 0.25 12.04
N ASP A 280 -27.19 -0.26 12.78
CA ASP A 280 -28.31 0.55 13.28
C ASP A 280 -27.91 1.24 14.60
N GLN A 281 -27.21 0.53 15.47
CA GLN A 281 -26.84 1.00 16.82
C GLN A 281 -25.49 0.45 17.25
N ARG A 282 -24.70 1.26 17.96
CA ARG A 282 -23.38 0.92 18.49
C ARG A 282 -23.16 1.53 19.86
N TYR A 283 -22.69 0.74 20.81
CA TYR A 283 -22.40 1.17 22.18
C TYR A 283 -21.02 0.67 22.65
N THR A 284 -20.29 1.51 23.38
CA THR A 284 -19.05 1.11 24.06
C THR A 284 -19.35 0.67 25.49
N LEU A 285 -18.66 -0.35 25.96
CA LEU A 285 -18.91 -1.06 27.20
C LEU A 285 -17.56 -1.39 27.86
N PRO A 286 -17.40 -1.36 29.19
CA PRO A 286 -18.37 -0.86 30.16
C PRO A 286 -18.54 0.66 30.08
N GLN A 287 -19.68 1.16 30.58
CA GLN A 287 -19.93 2.58 30.84
C GLN A 287 -19.17 3.02 32.11
N PRO A 288 -19.03 4.34 32.36
CA PRO A 288 -18.29 4.86 33.52
C PRO A 288 -18.71 4.25 34.85
N SER A 289 -20.00 3.93 35.02
CA SER A 289 -20.49 3.13 36.14
C SER A 289 -21.07 1.78 35.71
N LEU A 290 -20.99 0.81 36.62
CA LEU A 290 -21.62 -0.50 36.44
C LEU A 290 -23.14 -0.35 36.30
N ASN A 291 -23.78 0.52 37.08
CA ASN A 291 -25.22 0.78 37.00
C ASN A 291 -25.66 1.37 35.64
N GLU A 292 -24.87 2.27 35.05
CA GLU A 292 -25.12 2.78 33.69
C GLU A 292 -24.97 1.65 32.66
N THR A 293 -23.96 0.80 32.82
CA THR A 293 -23.77 -0.37 31.94
C THR A 293 -24.97 -1.30 31.98
N TYR A 294 -25.47 -1.61 33.19
CA TYR A 294 -26.68 -2.42 33.38
C TYR A 294 -27.92 -1.76 32.80
N SER A 295 -28.13 -0.47 33.07
CA SER A 295 -29.27 0.30 32.55
C SER A 295 -29.27 0.35 31.03
N LEU A 296 -28.10 0.56 30.42
CA LEU A 296 -27.94 0.57 28.97
C LEU A 296 -28.27 -0.80 28.39
N VAL A 297 -27.63 -1.88 28.87
CA VAL A 297 -27.85 -3.24 28.35
C VAL A 297 -29.30 -3.71 28.58
N ALA A 298 -29.94 -3.30 29.68
CA ALA A 298 -31.35 -3.57 29.95
C ALA A 298 -32.27 -2.90 28.92
N GLY A 299 -31.96 -1.68 28.50
CA GLY A 299 -32.70 -0.93 27.49
C GLY A 299 -32.58 -1.48 26.06
N LEU A 300 -31.55 -2.30 25.77
CA LEU A 300 -31.34 -2.89 24.45
C LEU A 300 -32.28 -4.08 24.20
N THR A 301 -32.81 -4.19 22.99
CA THR A 301 -33.61 -5.34 22.53
C THR A 301 -32.69 -6.48 22.08
N ILE A 302 -32.04 -7.15 23.05
CA ILE A 302 -31.18 -8.33 22.79
C ILE A 302 -32.01 -9.60 22.97
N SER A 303 -32.19 -10.36 21.89
CA SER A 303 -32.88 -11.66 21.92
C SER A 303 -32.27 -12.64 20.92
N ARG A 304 -32.81 -13.86 20.82
CA ARG A 304 -32.38 -14.84 19.81
C ARG A 304 -32.74 -14.41 18.39
N GLU A 305 -33.85 -13.70 18.26
CA GLU A 305 -34.40 -13.18 17.01
C GLU A 305 -33.69 -11.87 16.59
N GLN A 306 -33.18 -11.12 17.56
CA GLN A 306 -32.37 -9.92 17.34
C GLN A 306 -31.02 -10.03 18.07
N PRO A 307 -30.09 -10.86 17.54
CA PRO A 307 -28.77 -11.00 18.14
C PRO A 307 -27.92 -9.75 17.91
N TRP A 308 -27.04 -9.48 18.87
CA TRP A 308 -26.05 -8.40 18.79
C TRP A 308 -24.65 -8.97 18.62
N LEU A 309 -23.73 -8.19 18.09
CA LEU A 309 -22.32 -8.57 18.01
C LEU A 309 -21.51 -7.80 19.03
N MET A 310 -20.75 -8.53 19.84
CA MET A 310 -19.83 -7.96 20.81
C MET A 310 -18.40 -8.11 20.30
N HIS A 311 -17.69 -6.99 20.21
CA HIS A 311 -16.32 -6.89 19.74
C HIS A 311 -15.44 -6.46 20.90
N HIS A 312 -14.35 -7.19 21.15
CA HIS A 312 -13.35 -6.74 22.11
C HIS A 312 -12.56 -5.57 21.54
N VAL A 313 -12.29 -4.57 22.38
CA VAL A 313 -11.30 -3.52 22.10
C VAL A 313 -9.98 -3.95 22.72
N LEU A 314 -8.94 -4.10 21.91
CA LEU A 314 -7.58 -4.35 22.36
C LEU A 314 -6.79 -3.06 22.30
N GLU A 315 -6.11 -2.71 23.38
CA GLU A 315 -5.10 -1.66 23.38
C GLU A 315 -3.73 -2.32 23.36
N GLY A 316 -2.92 -1.99 22.35
CA GLY A 316 -1.60 -2.59 22.22
C GLY A 316 -0.79 -2.00 21.09
N ARG A 317 0.47 -2.43 21.02
CA ARG A 317 1.40 -2.03 19.97
C ARG A 317 1.15 -2.86 18.72
N PRO A 318 0.88 -2.22 17.57
CA PRO A 318 0.75 -2.96 16.35
C PRO A 318 2.06 -3.59 15.89
N VAL A 319 1.96 -4.79 15.33
CA VAL A 319 3.07 -5.51 14.73
C VAL A 319 2.68 -5.93 13.32
N ASN A 320 3.53 -5.63 12.35
CA ASN A 320 3.37 -6.02 10.96
C ASN A 320 4.45 -7.02 10.59
N VAL A 321 4.02 -8.15 10.04
CA VAL A 321 4.90 -9.19 9.49
C VAL A 321 4.71 -9.21 7.98
N SER A 322 5.81 -9.28 7.25
CA SER A 322 5.83 -9.52 5.81
C SER A 322 6.69 -10.75 5.53
N ALA A 323 6.13 -11.72 4.82
CA ALA A 323 6.80 -12.96 4.45
C ALA A 323 6.65 -13.23 2.95
N LEU A 324 7.71 -13.71 2.32
CA LEU A 324 7.64 -14.24 0.96
C LEU A 324 7.35 -15.73 1.04
N VAL A 325 6.18 -16.16 0.59
CA VAL A 325 5.75 -17.55 0.61
C VAL A 325 5.90 -18.13 -0.78
N ILE A 326 6.63 -19.24 -0.88
CA ILE A 326 6.83 -20.01 -2.12
C ILE A 326 6.42 -21.45 -1.82
N ASN A 327 5.43 -21.96 -2.54
CA ASN A 327 4.88 -23.30 -2.33
C ASN A 327 4.53 -23.55 -0.85
N ASN A 328 3.79 -22.62 -0.24
CA ASN A 328 3.37 -22.67 1.17
C ASN A 328 4.52 -22.67 2.20
N THR A 329 5.76 -22.44 1.75
CA THR A 329 6.95 -22.33 2.61
C THR A 329 7.40 -20.89 2.70
N VAL A 330 7.69 -20.42 3.91
CA VAL A 330 8.23 -19.08 4.13
C VAL A 330 9.70 -19.07 3.69
N SER A 331 10.01 -18.26 2.67
CA SER A 331 11.36 -18.14 2.10
C SER A 331 12.11 -16.90 2.62
N THR A 332 11.39 -15.80 2.86
CA THR A 332 11.89 -14.62 3.57
C THR A 332 10.85 -14.15 4.56
N PHE A 333 11.32 -13.53 5.64
CA PHE A 333 10.49 -13.05 6.72
C PHE A 333 11.08 -11.75 7.26
N THR A 334 10.18 -10.82 7.59
CA THR A 334 10.51 -9.64 8.37
C THR A 334 9.35 -9.27 9.26
N ALA A 335 9.66 -8.72 10.43
CA ALA A 335 8.67 -8.26 11.38
C ALA A 335 9.05 -6.85 11.84
N SER A 336 8.02 -6.06 12.14
CA SER A 336 8.20 -4.67 12.52
C SER A 336 7.11 -4.24 13.49
N ILE A 337 7.45 -3.37 14.44
CA ILE A 337 6.58 -2.94 15.53
C ILE A 337 6.44 -1.42 15.51
N SER A 338 5.23 -0.93 15.72
CA SER A 338 5.00 0.49 15.95
C SER A 338 5.29 0.83 17.41
N PRO A 339 6.02 1.93 17.70
CA PRO A 339 6.30 2.37 19.06
C PRO A 339 5.05 2.90 19.77
N HIS A 340 4.04 3.31 19.01
CA HIS A 340 2.80 3.88 19.56
C HIS A 340 1.73 2.79 19.70
N ALA A 341 1.16 2.69 20.90
CA ALA A 341 0.01 1.83 21.14
C ALA A 341 -1.25 2.42 20.48
N ILE A 342 -2.13 1.55 20.02
CA ILE A 342 -3.43 1.92 19.46
C ILE A 342 -4.54 1.10 20.13
N ALA A 343 -5.75 1.64 20.12
CA ALA A 343 -6.97 0.89 20.41
C ALA A 343 -7.52 0.26 19.11
N PHE A 344 -7.76 -1.05 19.12
CA PHE A 344 -8.27 -1.85 18.00
C PHE A 344 -9.57 -2.54 18.38
N SER A 345 -10.55 -2.58 17.48
CA SER A 345 -11.77 -3.38 17.66
C SER A 345 -12.08 -4.19 16.41
N SER A 346 -12.48 -5.45 16.57
CA SER A 346 -12.82 -6.33 15.43
C SER A 346 -14.04 -5.85 14.62
N GLY A 347 -14.88 -4.97 15.18
CA GLY A 347 -16.06 -4.42 14.50
C GLY A 347 -15.74 -3.34 13.45
N HIS A 348 -14.50 -2.84 13.44
CA HIS A 348 -14.12 -1.66 12.63
C HIS A 348 -13.97 -1.93 11.12
N LEU A 349 -14.24 -3.15 10.65
CA LEU A 349 -14.06 -3.60 9.26
C LEU A 349 -15.32 -3.46 8.39
N SER A 350 -16.45 -3.00 8.94
CA SER A 350 -17.68 -2.73 8.15
C SER A 350 -17.46 -1.55 7.19
N LYS A 351 -17.69 -1.81 5.89
CA LYS A 351 -17.36 -0.95 4.74
C LYS A 351 -17.97 0.46 4.73
N ASN A 352 -18.93 0.76 5.61
CA ASN A 352 -19.75 1.97 5.50
C ASN A 352 -19.29 3.14 6.39
N SER A 353 -18.29 2.99 7.26
CA SER A 353 -17.71 4.13 7.99
C SER A 353 -16.63 4.83 7.14
N ARG A 354 -17.06 5.69 6.21
CA ARG A 354 -16.22 6.44 5.25
C ARG A 354 -15.12 7.33 5.87
N GLY A 355 -15.09 7.52 7.20
CA GLY A 355 -14.07 8.33 7.86
C GLY A 355 -12.89 7.56 8.48
N LEU A 356 -13.10 6.32 8.95
CA LEU A 356 -12.10 5.60 9.76
C LEU A 356 -11.85 4.15 9.32
N ALA A 357 -12.78 3.45 8.65
CA ALA A 357 -12.44 2.22 7.92
C ALA A 357 -11.40 2.48 6.80
N GLN A 358 -11.34 3.73 6.34
CA GLN A 358 -10.32 4.23 5.44
C GLN A 358 -8.95 4.37 6.13
N ALA A 359 -8.87 4.56 7.45
CA ALA A 359 -7.59 4.53 8.19
C ALA A 359 -7.00 3.10 8.28
N TRP A 360 -7.85 2.06 8.32
CA TRP A 360 -7.45 0.65 8.32
C TRP A 360 -7.07 0.12 6.93
N ARG A 361 -7.72 0.63 5.87
CA ARG A 361 -7.40 0.31 4.47
C ARG A 361 -6.39 1.23 3.82
N ASN A 362 -6.21 2.45 4.32
CA ASN A 362 -5.09 3.29 3.93
C ASN A 362 -3.84 2.64 4.51
N ARG A 363 -3.33 1.67 3.76
CA ARG A 363 -1.98 1.12 3.74
C ARG A 363 -0.93 2.18 4.09
N GLN A 364 -1.17 3.43 3.67
CA GLN A 364 -0.39 4.61 4.02
C GLN A 364 -0.27 4.88 5.52
N ASN A 365 -1.33 4.81 6.34
CA ASN A 365 -1.21 5.12 7.78
C ASN A 365 -0.36 4.08 8.54
N TRP A 366 -0.33 2.85 8.05
CA TRP A 366 0.39 1.73 8.66
C TRP A 366 1.83 1.58 8.16
N GLN A 367 2.10 1.94 6.91
CA GLN A 367 3.43 1.88 6.28
C GLN A 367 4.17 3.22 6.32
N GLN A 368 3.46 4.34 6.46
CA GLN A 368 4.00 5.70 6.57
C GLN A 368 3.96 6.24 8.00
N SER A 369 3.68 5.41 9.02
CA SER A 369 4.07 5.85 10.36
C SER A 369 5.59 5.92 10.34
N ASP A 370 6.14 7.13 10.29
CA ASP A 370 7.58 7.42 10.10
C ASP A 370 8.52 6.78 11.15
N ASN A 371 7.98 5.98 12.07
CA ASN A 371 8.67 5.37 13.20
C ASN A 371 8.44 3.85 13.32
N ILE A 372 8.25 3.10 12.23
CA ILE A 372 8.18 1.64 12.33
C ILE A 372 9.58 1.10 12.67
N GLN A 373 9.71 0.43 13.82
CA GLN A 373 10.96 -0.19 14.23
C GLN A 373 11.01 -1.64 13.75
N PRO A 374 12.06 -2.06 13.01
CA PRO A 374 12.24 -3.48 12.71
C PRO A 374 12.42 -4.27 14.01
N LEU A 375 11.74 -5.41 14.12
CA LEU A 375 11.98 -6.33 15.24
C LEU A 375 13.29 -7.08 14.99
N ASP A 376 14.10 -7.22 16.05
CA ASP A 376 15.26 -8.11 16.01
C ASP A 376 14.78 -9.53 15.69
N PRO A 377 15.26 -10.16 14.60
CA PRO A 377 14.82 -11.50 14.22
C PRO A 377 15.20 -12.56 15.25
N THR A 378 16.17 -12.31 16.14
CA THR A 378 16.53 -13.21 17.23
C THR A 378 15.62 -13.06 18.45
N SER A 379 14.81 -12.00 18.50
CA SER A 379 13.85 -11.79 19.59
C SER A 379 12.81 -12.92 19.66
N ALA A 380 12.42 -13.30 20.87
CA ALA A 380 11.40 -14.32 21.08
C ALA A 380 10.08 -13.99 20.36
N THR A 381 9.71 -12.70 20.31
CA THR A 381 8.55 -12.20 19.58
C THR A 381 8.68 -12.45 18.08
N ALA A 382 9.82 -12.12 17.46
CA ALA A 382 10.02 -12.36 16.03
C ALA A 382 10.04 -13.85 15.69
N GLN A 383 10.67 -14.69 16.52
CA GLN A 383 10.70 -16.15 16.35
C GLN A 383 9.31 -16.77 16.45
N MET A 384 8.50 -16.34 17.43
CA MET A 384 7.10 -16.77 17.55
C MET A 384 6.26 -16.35 16.33
N LEU A 385 6.46 -15.12 15.83
CA LEU A 385 5.76 -14.62 14.63
C LEU A 385 6.19 -15.36 13.35
N LEU A 386 7.47 -15.73 13.24
CA LEU A 386 7.99 -16.55 12.15
C LEU A 386 7.37 -17.95 12.19
N ALA A 387 7.42 -18.62 13.34
CA ALA A 387 6.81 -19.94 13.52
C ALA A 387 5.31 -19.93 13.20
N PHE A 388 4.62 -18.85 13.57
CA PHE A 388 3.22 -18.64 13.18
C PHE A 388 3.06 -18.47 11.67
N ALA A 389 3.86 -17.62 11.04
CA ALA A 389 3.80 -17.39 9.59
C ALA A 389 4.09 -18.67 8.79
N GLU A 390 5.01 -19.51 9.25
CA GLU A 390 5.31 -20.81 8.66
C GLU A 390 4.12 -21.77 8.78
N LYS A 391 3.55 -21.93 9.98
CA LYS A 391 2.36 -22.76 10.21
C LYS A 391 1.16 -22.27 9.41
N PHE A 392 0.93 -20.96 9.40
CA PHE A 392 -0.14 -20.31 8.64
C PHE A 392 0.02 -20.62 7.14
N SER A 393 1.23 -20.43 6.61
CA SER A 393 1.54 -20.66 5.19
C SER A 393 1.39 -22.13 4.81
N LEU A 394 1.89 -23.05 5.63
CA LEU A 394 1.82 -24.50 5.42
C LEU A 394 0.36 -25.01 5.34
N ARG A 395 -0.55 -24.39 6.10
CA ARG A 395 -1.96 -24.77 6.19
C ARG A 395 -2.86 -24.06 5.19
N LEU A 396 -2.32 -23.20 4.32
CA LEU A 396 -3.10 -22.56 3.26
C LEU A 396 -3.77 -23.62 2.37
N PRO A 397 -5.02 -23.38 1.93
CA PRO A 397 -5.82 -24.38 1.21
C PRO A 397 -5.20 -24.83 -0.12
N THR A 398 -4.37 -23.99 -0.75
CA THR A 398 -3.71 -24.27 -2.01
C THR A 398 -2.25 -23.83 -1.95
N SER A 399 -1.39 -24.46 -2.77
CA SER A 399 0.01 -24.07 -2.91
C SER A 399 0.10 -22.65 -3.45
N THR A 400 0.58 -21.73 -2.62
CA THR A 400 0.58 -20.30 -2.90
C THR A 400 2.00 -19.78 -3.06
N ASN A 401 2.23 -19.05 -4.15
CA ASN A 401 3.41 -18.21 -4.38
C ASN A 401 2.97 -16.75 -4.24
N ALA A 402 3.07 -16.22 -3.03
CA ALA A 402 2.60 -14.87 -2.72
C ALA A 402 3.39 -14.23 -1.59
N GLN A 403 3.33 -12.91 -1.53
CA GLN A 403 3.79 -12.21 -0.35
C GLN A 403 2.64 -12.27 0.65
N LEU A 404 2.89 -12.75 1.85
CA LEU A 404 1.94 -12.81 2.94
C LEU A 404 2.28 -11.69 3.92
N ASN A 405 1.35 -10.75 4.11
CA ASN A 405 1.44 -9.78 5.19
C ASN A 405 0.46 -10.17 6.29
N LEU A 406 0.96 -10.31 7.51
CA LEU A 406 0.17 -10.62 8.70
C LEU A 406 0.22 -9.42 9.64
N ARG A 407 -0.95 -9.08 10.18
CA ARG A 407 -1.11 -7.96 11.11
C ARG A 407 -1.46 -8.50 12.49
N PHE A 408 -0.78 -7.95 13.48
CA PHE A 408 -0.96 -8.33 14.87
C PHE A 408 -1.03 -7.12 15.79
N ILE A 409 -1.51 -7.37 17.00
CA ILE A 409 -1.44 -6.43 18.11
C ILE A 409 -0.78 -7.15 19.28
N LEU A 410 0.31 -6.55 19.75
CA LEU A 410 1.02 -6.94 20.95
C LEU A 410 0.42 -6.18 22.14
N THR A 411 -0.30 -6.90 22.99
CA THR A 411 -0.84 -6.37 24.24
C THR A 411 0.04 -6.82 25.39
N GLU A 412 0.37 -5.91 26.30
CA GLU A 412 1.12 -6.21 27.51
C GLU A 412 0.17 -6.07 28.69
N SER A 413 0.04 -7.12 29.49
CA SER A 413 -0.78 -7.08 30.71
C SER A 413 0.08 -7.45 31.90
N ALA A 414 0.08 -6.59 32.92
CA ALA A 414 0.66 -6.93 34.21
C ALA A 414 -0.20 -8.01 34.88
N THR A 415 0.42 -9.12 35.23
CA THR A 415 -0.15 -10.20 36.03
C THR A 415 0.63 -10.31 37.33
N THR A 416 0.12 -11.04 38.32
CA THR A 416 0.81 -11.28 39.59
C THR A 416 2.19 -11.91 39.40
N ASP A 417 2.38 -12.64 38.30
CA ASP A 417 3.59 -13.40 38.00
C ASP A 417 4.54 -12.63 37.04
N GLY A 418 4.21 -11.38 36.68
CA GLY A 418 5.00 -10.52 35.81
C GLY A 418 4.22 -9.95 34.61
N ILE A 419 4.94 -9.39 33.65
CA ILE A 419 4.36 -8.82 32.43
C ILE A 419 4.14 -9.95 31.42
N VAL A 420 2.87 -10.26 31.12
CA VAL A 420 2.52 -11.22 30.09
C VAL A 420 2.26 -10.47 28.79
N GLN A 421 3.08 -10.75 27.78
CA GLN A 421 2.86 -10.30 26.42
C GLN A 421 1.92 -11.28 25.70
N ARG A 422 0.87 -10.76 25.07
CA ARG A 422 -0.05 -11.55 24.23
C ARG A 422 -0.10 -10.96 22.84
N ILE A 423 -0.09 -11.83 21.83
CA ILE A 423 -0.17 -11.45 20.43
C ILE A 423 -1.52 -11.85 19.87
N TRP A 424 -2.18 -10.89 19.24
CA TRP A 424 -3.49 -11.08 18.61
C TRP A 424 -3.37 -10.87 17.11
N ALA A 425 -3.67 -11.90 16.33
CA ALA A 425 -3.79 -11.78 14.88
C ALA A 425 -5.05 -10.97 14.55
N THR A 426 -4.89 -9.91 13.76
CA THR A 426 -5.98 -9.01 13.38
C THR A 426 -6.40 -9.18 11.94
N GLY A 427 -5.51 -9.64 11.06
CA GLY A 427 -5.85 -9.96 9.68
C GLY A 427 -4.62 -10.31 8.85
N CYS A 428 -4.86 -10.67 7.60
CA CYS A 428 -3.82 -10.89 6.60
C CYS A 428 -4.12 -10.15 5.30
N ASP A 429 -3.09 -9.90 4.51
CA ASP A 429 -3.21 -9.55 3.10
C ASP A 429 -2.09 -10.21 2.30
N PHE A 430 -2.22 -10.15 0.97
CA PHE A 430 -1.32 -10.84 0.04
C PHE A 430 -0.67 -9.89 -0.95
N GLU A 431 -0.56 -8.62 -0.55
CA GLU A 431 -0.10 -7.58 -1.46
C GLU A 431 1.42 -7.44 -1.36
N ILE A 432 2.05 -6.98 -2.42
CA ILE A 432 3.49 -6.74 -2.37
C ILE A 432 3.70 -5.49 -1.53
N ALA A 433 4.08 -5.68 -0.26
CA ALA A 433 4.38 -4.60 0.65
C ALA A 433 5.77 -4.05 0.31
N PRO A 434 5.90 -2.72 0.11
CA PRO A 434 7.19 -2.08 -0.13
C PRO A 434 8.18 -2.38 1.00
N LEU A 435 7.67 -2.56 2.22
CA LEU A 435 8.44 -2.79 3.45
C LEU A 435 9.47 -3.93 3.31
N LEU A 436 9.08 -5.09 2.78
CA LEU A 436 9.98 -6.24 2.65
C LEU A 436 11.17 -5.90 1.72
N ILE A 437 10.88 -5.24 0.61
CA ILE A 437 11.89 -4.87 -0.38
C ILE A 437 12.76 -3.73 0.15
N GLN A 438 12.15 -2.76 0.84
CA GLN A 438 12.84 -1.63 1.46
C GLN A 438 13.77 -2.08 2.58
N GLN A 439 13.33 -3.00 3.44
CA GLN A 439 14.19 -3.59 4.46
C GLN A 439 15.30 -4.42 3.82
N ALA A 440 15.00 -5.22 2.80
CA ALA A 440 16.04 -5.93 2.06
C ALA A 440 17.05 -4.98 1.41
N LEU A 441 16.61 -3.81 0.94
CA LEU A 441 17.49 -2.72 0.51
C LEU A 441 18.36 -2.25 1.68
N THR A 442 17.76 -1.85 2.79
CA THR A 442 18.47 -1.37 4.00
C THR A 442 19.56 -2.36 4.44
N TYR A 443 19.23 -3.65 4.49
CA TYR A 443 20.14 -4.70 4.95
C TYR A 443 21.04 -5.29 3.85
N GLY A 444 21.02 -4.75 2.63
CA GLY A 444 21.85 -5.26 1.52
C GLY A 444 21.47 -6.66 1.02
N GLN A 445 20.30 -7.16 1.38
CA GLN A 445 19.75 -8.46 0.99
C GLN A 445 18.90 -8.40 -0.31
N VAL A 446 19.00 -7.31 -1.05
CA VAL A 446 18.28 -7.03 -2.31
C VAL A 446 18.39 -8.20 -3.30
N LYS A 447 19.60 -8.71 -3.49
CA LYS A 447 19.89 -9.81 -4.41
C LYS A 447 19.20 -11.10 -3.97
N SER A 448 19.18 -11.36 -2.66
CA SER A 448 18.53 -12.52 -2.06
C SER A 448 17.02 -12.47 -2.27
N VAL A 449 16.39 -11.34 -1.97
CA VAL A 449 14.95 -11.15 -2.21
C VAL A 449 14.60 -11.27 -3.69
N GLY A 450 15.37 -10.64 -4.57
CA GLY A 450 15.18 -10.78 -6.02
C GLY A 450 15.31 -12.22 -6.50
N ALA A 451 16.31 -12.96 -5.98
CA ALA A 451 16.49 -14.37 -6.28
C ALA A 451 15.30 -15.20 -5.78
N ALA A 452 14.77 -14.92 -4.58
CA ALA A 452 13.62 -15.61 -4.04
C ALA A 452 12.36 -15.39 -4.91
N TYR A 453 12.08 -14.17 -5.37
CA TYR A 453 11.03 -13.93 -6.37
C TYR A 453 11.28 -14.68 -7.68
N GLY A 454 12.54 -14.74 -8.15
CA GLY A 454 12.92 -15.51 -9.33
C GLY A 454 12.76 -17.02 -9.17
N CYS A 455 12.90 -17.54 -7.95
CA CYS A 455 12.74 -18.95 -7.60
C CYS A 455 11.28 -19.39 -7.49
N ALA A 456 10.33 -18.46 -7.36
CA ALA A 456 8.90 -18.77 -7.43
C ALA A 456 8.54 -19.56 -8.70
N LEU A 457 9.33 -19.40 -9.78
CA LEU A 457 9.21 -20.14 -11.02
C LEU A 457 9.63 -21.61 -10.94
N ASP A 458 10.66 -21.92 -10.16
CA ASP A 458 11.29 -23.24 -10.14
C ASP A 458 10.67 -24.15 -9.05
N GLY A 459 9.76 -23.59 -8.24
CA GLY A 459 9.09 -24.30 -7.14
C GLY A 459 10.01 -24.80 -6.03
N ARG A 460 11.31 -24.47 -6.10
CA ARG A 460 12.28 -24.82 -5.07
C ARG A 460 12.34 -23.68 -4.07
N PRO A 461 12.03 -23.93 -2.78
CA PRO A 461 12.27 -22.93 -1.76
C PRO A 461 13.78 -22.71 -1.69
N THR A 462 14.22 -21.54 -2.14
CA THR A 462 15.52 -21.03 -1.72
C THR A 462 15.30 -20.56 -0.31
N LEU A 463 15.49 -21.46 0.67
CA LEU A 463 15.66 -21.03 2.04
C LEU A 463 16.85 -20.08 1.99
N LEU A 464 16.55 -18.78 2.07
CA LEU A 464 17.53 -17.83 2.54
C LEU A 464 17.69 -18.20 4.00
N SER A 465 18.52 -19.22 4.24
CA SER A 465 18.94 -19.71 5.55
C SER A 465 19.13 -18.45 6.36
N ALA A 466 18.27 -18.28 7.38
CA ALA A 466 18.13 -17.07 8.18
C ALA A 466 19.51 -16.57 8.48
N SER A 467 20.01 -15.70 7.59
CA SER A 467 21.42 -15.43 7.59
C SER A 467 21.52 -14.50 8.77
N SER A 468 22.10 -15.04 9.83
CA SER A 468 22.58 -14.35 11.01
C SER A 468 23.68 -13.39 10.57
N VAL A 469 23.37 -12.52 9.61
CA VAL A 469 24.06 -11.27 9.44
C VAL A 469 23.79 -10.59 10.76
N THR A 470 24.78 -10.69 11.64
CA THR A 470 24.82 -9.98 12.90
C THR A 470 24.45 -8.56 12.57
N TYR A 471 23.32 -8.13 13.12
CA TYR A 471 22.90 -6.75 13.08
C TYR A 471 24.01 -5.99 13.77
N GLU A 472 24.94 -5.43 13.01
CA GLU A 472 25.66 -4.30 13.55
C GLU A 472 24.59 -3.24 13.78
N ASP A 473 24.45 -2.83 15.03
CA ASP A 473 23.58 -1.78 15.57
C ASP A 473 23.94 -0.39 14.98
N ARG A 474 24.40 -0.35 13.73
CA ARG A 474 24.50 0.87 12.97
C ARG A 474 23.07 1.31 12.71
N ASP A 475 22.72 2.38 13.40
CA ASP A 475 21.54 3.22 13.25
C ASP A 475 20.83 2.92 11.94
N THR A 476 19.62 2.33 12.05
CA THR A 476 18.74 2.10 10.91
C THR A 476 18.67 3.39 10.10
N LEU A 477 19.37 3.42 8.97
CA LEU A 477 19.50 4.62 8.16
C LEU A 477 18.10 5.11 7.83
N ALA A 478 17.74 6.26 8.41
CA ALA A 478 16.41 6.83 8.24
C ALA A 478 16.15 6.94 6.73
N THR A 479 15.08 6.30 6.27
CA THR A 479 14.63 6.54 4.91
C THR A 479 14.07 7.94 4.88
N TYR A 480 14.64 8.82 4.06
CA TYR A 480 14.22 10.21 4.00
C TYR A 480 13.66 10.52 2.61
N SER A 481 12.75 11.48 2.56
CA SER A 481 12.29 12.08 1.31
C SER A 481 13.07 13.36 1.10
N LEU A 482 13.95 13.40 0.09
CA LEU A 482 14.86 14.53 -0.08
C LEU A 482 14.18 15.91 -0.10
N PRO A 483 13.03 16.15 -0.74
CA PRO A 483 12.39 17.47 -0.68
C PRO A 483 11.76 17.75 0.66
N ALA A 484 11.23 16.74 1.36
CA ALA A 484 10.74 16.94 2.72
C ALA A 484 11.91 17.36 3.62
N THR A 485 13.03 16.65 3.51
CA THR A 485 14.31 16.94 4.16
C THR A 485 14.87 18.32 3.76
N ALA A 486 14.90 18.67 2.48
CA ALA A 486 15.36 19.97 2.01
C ALA A 486 14.44 21.09 2.51
N TYR A 487 13.13 20.88 2.49
CA TYR A 487 12.17 21.85 2.98
C TYR A 487 12.31 22.04 4.49
N GLN A 488 12.31 20.96 5.27
CA GLN A 488 12.36 20.99 6.73
C GLN A 488 13.72 21.44 7.26
N ASN A 489 14.82 21.02 6.64
CA ASN A 489 16.17 21.24 7.16
C ASN A 489 16.93 22.36 6.45
N LEU A 490 16.55 22.79 5.24
CA LEU A 490 17.15 23.96 4.58
C LEU A 490 16.19 25.15 4.51
N PHE A 491 15.03 24.96 3.88
CA PHE A 491 14.16 26.08 3.54
C PHE A 491 13.47 26.69 4.78
N LEU A 492 12.87 25.86 5.63
CA LEU A 492 12.12 26.30 6.80
C LEU A 492 13.03 27.03 7.83
N PRO A 493 14.26 26.56 8.13
CA PRO A 493 15.19 27.31 8.97
C PRO A 493 15.59 28.67 8.38
N ILE A 494 15.76 28.76 7.06
CA ILE A 494 16.06 30.04 6.39
C ILE A 494 14.89 31.00 6.53
N VAL A 495 13.67 30.54 6.24
CA VAL A 495 12.46 31.37 6.35
C VAL A 495 12.23 31.84 7.79
N THR A 496 12.37 30.95 8.77
CA THR A 496 12.18 31.31 10.20
C THR A 496 13.22 32.31 10.70
N VAL A 497 14.46 32.24 10.22
CA VAL A 497 15.48 33.27 10.52
C VAL A 497 15.16 34.60 9.84
N ILE A 498 14.73 34.59 8.57
CA ILE A 498 14.30 35.81 7.86
C ILE A 498 13.11 36.49 8.57
N LEU A 499 12.20 35.69 9.14
CA LEU A 499 11.06 36.17 9.93
C LEU A 499 11.43 36.53 11.38
N PHE A 500 12.71 36.48 11.76
CA PHE A 500 13.20 36.73 13.13
C PHE A 500 12.56 35.82 14.20
N GLN A 501 12.05 34.65 13.80
CA GLN A 501 11.44 33.66 14.69
C GLN A 501 12.46 32.65 15.24
N ALA A 502 13.66 32.58 14.64
CA ALA A 502 14.73 31.67 15.04
C ALA A 502 16.11 32.33 14.93
N PRO A 503 17.11 31.88 15.72
CA PRO A 503 18.48 32.36 15.60
C PRO A 503 19.20 31.74 14.37
N LEU A 504 20.25 32.41 13.86
CA LEU A 504 21.06 31.93 12.72
C LEU A 504 21.60 30.49 12.90
N LYS A 505 21.83 30.07 14.16
CA LYS A 505 22.22 28.69 14.51
C LYS A 505 21.24 27.63 14.00
N ALA A 506 19.95 27.96 13.85
CA ALA A 506 18.95 27.05 13.30
C ALA A 506 19.25 26.67 11.84
N ILE A 507 19.73 27.62 11.02
CA ILE A 507 20.14 27.33 9.63
C ILE A 507 21.33 26.36 9.63
N LEU A 508 22.36 26.62 10.44
CA LEU A 508 23.54 25.75 10.49
C LEU A 508 23.18 24.33 10.94
N THR A 509 22.29 24.22 11.94
CA THR A 509 21.81 22.93 12.44
C THR A 509 21.03 22.19 11.35
N GLY A 510 20.13 22.88 10.66
CA GLY A 510 19.36 22.33 9.56
C GLY A 510 20.26 21.87 8.39
N VAL A 511 21.22 22.69 7.97
CA VAL A 511 22.20 22.33 6.94
C VAL A 511 23.01 21.10 7.36
N ALA A 512 23.46 21.02 8.61
CA ALA A 512 24.20 19.86 9.11
C ALA A 512 23.35 18.57 9.05
N VAL A 513 22.10 18.61 9.52
CA VAL A 513 21.17 17.47 9.45
C VAL A 513 20.87 17.08 8.00
N PHE A 514 20.70 18.06 7.11
CA PHE A 514 20.49 17.81 5.69
C PHE A 514 21.69 17.11 5.04
N LEU A 515 22.91 17.57 5.32
CA LEU A 515 24.14 16.97 4.78
C LEU A 515 24.37 15.57 5.35
N ASP A 516 24.10 15.37 6.64
CA ASP A 516 24.14 14.05 7.28
C ASP A 516 23.15 13.08 6.63
N GLN A 517 21.90 13.52 6.40
CA GLN A 517 20.89 12.73 5.70
C GLN A 517 21.27 12.43 4.24
N ILE A 518 21.92 13.36 3.52
CA ILE A 518 22.41 13.08 2.16
C ILE A 518 23.60 12.11 2.16
N ALA A 519 24.51 12.25 3.13
CA ALA A 519 25.73 11.47 3.18
C ALA A 519 25.47 10.02 3.64
N PHE A 520 24.56 9.85 4.59
CA PHE A 520 24.33 8.58 5.26
C PHE A 520 22.90 8.05 5.07
N GLY A 521 21.91 8.92 4.94
CA GLY A 521 20.53 8.50 4.75
C GLY A 521 20.30 7.77 3.43
N ARG A 522 19.13 7.13 3.30
CA ARG A 522 18.69 6.52 2.04
C ARG A 522 17.40 7.15 1.56
N GLU A 523 17.35 7.51 0.28
CA GLU A 523 16.15 7.99 -0.37
C GLU A 523 15.54 6.84 -1.21
N GLU A 524 14.20 6.73 -1.22
CA GLU A 524 13.49 5.58 -1.80
C GLU A 524 13.74 5.36 -3.31
N LEU A 525 13.94 6.44 -4.05
CA LEU A 525 14.19 6.47 -5.48
C LEU A 525 15.68 6.51 -5.83
N PHE A 526 16.57 6.87 -4.90
CA PHE A 526 17.99 7.01 -5.14
C PHE A 526 18.73 5.70 -4.85
N ASP A 527 19.50 5.25 -5.83
CA ASP A 527 20.49 4.19 -5.67
C ASP A 527 21.76 4.68 -6.37
N GLY A 528 22.92 4.58 -5.73
CA GLY A 528 24.19 4.98 -6.34
C GLY A 528 24.46 4.26 -7.68
N LYS A 529 23.94 3.04 -7.86
CA LYS A 529 24.06 2.29 -9.13
C LYS A 529 23.02 2.73 -10.17
N ASP A 530 21.91 3.27 -9.72
CA ASP A 530 20.77 3.68 -10.55
C ASP A 530 20.16 5.01 -10.08
N PRO A 531 20.90 6.14 -10.20
CA PRO A 531 20.46 7.44 -9.69
C PRO A 531 19.45 8.13 -10.62
N LEU A 532 19.29 7.63 -11.86
CA LEU A 532 18.51 8.29 -12.90
C LEU A 532 17.03 8.50 -12.54
N PRO A 533 16.32 7.53 -11.91
CA PRO A 533 14.93 7.73 -11.50
C PRO A 533 14.75 8.88 -10.51
N TRP A 534 15.70 9.04 -9.59
CA TRP A 534 15.71 10.14 -8.65
C TRP A 534 15.89 11.48 -9.37
N VAL A 535 16.92 11.60 -10.23
CA VAL A 535 17.15 12.83 -11.02
C VAL A 535 15.91 13.16 -11.87
N TRP A 536 15.32 12.15 -12.51
CA TRP A 536 14.15 12.29 -13.34
C TRP A 536 12.93 12.78 -12.56
N ARG A 537 12.65 12.18 -11.40
CA ARG A 537 11.52 12.56 -10.55
C ARG A 537 11.59 14.05 -10.20
N TRP A 538 12.76 14.52 -9.78
CA TRP A 538 12.91 15.87 -9.23
C TRP A 538 13.13 16.94 -10.30
N LEU A 539 13.93 16.65 -11.32
CA LEU A 539 14.30 17.65 -12.32
C LEU A 539 13.38 17.63 -13.55
N VAL A 540 12.64 16.55 -13.77
CA VAL A 540 11.80 16.39 -14.96
C VAL A 540 10.33 16.27 -14.59
N GLN A 541 9.98 15.22 -13.85
CA GLN A 541 8.57 14.87 -13.63
C GLN A 541 7.85 15.91 -12.78
N LEU A 542 8.42 16.32 -11.64
CA LEU A 542 7.75 17.23 -10.72
C LEU A 542 7.52 18.63 -11.32
N PRO A 543 8.50 19.28 -11.98
CA PRO A 543 8.24 20.53 -12.70
C PRO A 543 7.17 20.37 -13.78
N PHE A 544 7.22 19.27 -14.53
CA PHE A 544 6.24 18.99 -15.58
C PHE A 544 4.81 18.82 -15.02
N GLU A 545 4.63 18.03 -13.96
CA GLU A 545 3.34 17.81 -13.30
C GLU A 545 2.79 19.13 -12.73
N ALA A 546 3.62 19.90 -12.02
CA ALA A 546 3.23 21.19 -11.47
C ALA A 546 2.84 22.20 -12.57
N SER A 547 3.61 22.26 -13.67
CA SER A 547 3.27 23.11 -14.82
C SER A 547 1.95 22.69 -15.48
N ALA A 548 1.72 21.38 -15.64
CA ALA A 548 0.49 20.86 -16.23
C ALA A 548 -0.74 21.23 -15.38
N GLU A 549 -0.68 21.04 -14.06
CA GLU A 549 -1.75 21.43 -13.14
C GLU A 549 -2.03 22.93 -13.18
N THR A 550 -0.97 23.75 -13.29
CA THR A 550 -1.08 25.21 -13.40
C THR A 550 -1.76 25.64 -14.69
N ILE A 551 -1.36 25.04 -15.82
CA ILE A 551 -1.95 25.33 -17.12
C ILE A 551 -3.43 24.93 -17.12
N GLU A 552 -3.76 23.76 -16.56
CA GLU A 552 -5.14 23.31 -16.41
C GLU A 552 -5.98 24.29 -15.58
N TYR A 553 -5.44 24.75 -14.45
CA TYR A 553 -6.10 25.73 -13.60
C TYR A 553 -6.32 27.07 -14.33
N ALA A 554 -5.29 27.59 -14.99
CA ALA A 554 -5.36 28.84 -15.76
C ALA A 554 -6.39 28.75 -16.90
N ILE A 555 -6.43 27.62 -17.61
CA ILE A 555 -7.43 27.38 -18.67
C ILE A 555 -8.83 27.27 -18.08
N GLY A 556 -8.98 26.64 -16.92
CA GLY A 556 -10.24 26.59 -16.18
C GLY A 556 -10.78 27.98 -15.84
N ILE A 557 -9.92 28.89 -15.38
CA ILE A 557 -10.28 30.30 -15.12
C ILE A 557 -10.67 31.00 -16.42
N LEU A 558 -9.87 30.86 -17.48
CA LEU A 558 -10.14 31.50 -18.76
C LEU A 558 -11.48 31.05 -19.36
N ILE A 559 -11.80 29.76 -19.30
CA ILE A 559 -13.08 29.22 -19.77
C ILE A 559 -14.26 29.78 -18.96
N ARG A 560 -14.12 29.91 -17.64
CA ARG A 560 -15.16 30.52 -16.79
C ARG A 560 -15.37 31.99 -17.14
N TYR A 561 -14.29 32.74 -17.33
CA TYR A 561 -14.33 34.14 -17.74
C TYR A 561 -14.99 34.33 -19.11
N LEU A 562 -14.63 33.50 -20.10
CA LEU A 562 -15.23 33.54 -21.43
C LEU A 562 -16.72 33.16 -21.42
N LYS A 563 -17.14 32.24 -20.54
CA LYS A 563 -18.56 31.90 -20.35
C LYS A 563 -19.33 33.05 -19.73
N GLN A 564 -18.76 33.74 -18.75
CA GLN A 564 -19.39 34.89 -18.10
C GLN A 564 -19.59 36.04 -19.09
N ARG A 565 -18.56 36.35 -19.90
CA ARG A 565 -18.64 37.39 -20.95
C ARG A 565 -19.66 37.10 -22.06
N LYS A 566 -20.13 35.86 -22.22
CA LYS A 566 -21.17 35.53 -23.23
C LYS A 566 -22.59 35.73 -22.70
N HIS A 567 -22.74 35.90 -21.38
CA HIS A 567 -24.03 36.14 -20.73
C HIS A 567 -24.29 37.62 -20.44
N ASP A 568 -23.23 38.44 -20.43
CA ASP A 568 -23.29 39.91 -20.45
C ASP A 568 -23.34 40.41 -21.91
#